data_AF-A0AAE0KCC4-F1
#
_entry.id   AF-A0AAE0KCC4-F1
#
_cell.length_a   1.000
_cell.length_b   1.000
_cell.length_c   1.000
_cell.angle_alpha   90.00
_cell.angle_beta   90.00
_cell.angle_gamma   90.00
#
_symmetry.space_group_name_H-M   'P 1'
#
loop_
_entity.id
_entity.type
_entity.pdbx_description
1 polymer ?
#
loop_
_entity_poly.entity_id
_entity_poly.type
_entity_poly.pdbx_seq_one_letter_code
_entity_poly.pdbx_strand_id
1 'polypeptide(L)'
;MPPRRIKCSFDECKAAAQRFSGDCTFCDGHYCNNHRLLEDHKCRNLDDVSSGDEEAALADDQLWWLVGLEDVLSEDSIADLRALVQCKKEAFEQNAMQLNKERTQVIRGV
;
A
#
# COMPACT_ATOMS: atom_id res chain seq x y z
N MET A 1 -16.25 19.25 -38.77
CA MET A 1 -14.82 19.45 -38.48
C MET A 1 -14.31 18.24 -37.69
N PRO A 2 -13.15 17.67 -38.01
CA PRO A 2 -12.58 16.59 -37.21
C PRO A 2 -12.28 17.08 -35.79
N PRO A 3 -12.64 16.33 -34.74
CA PRO A 3 -12.41 16.76 -33.36
C PRO A 3 -10.92 16.90 -33.08
N ARG A 4 -10.53 18.03 -32.49
CA ARG A 4 -9.13 18.34 -32.18
C ARG A 4 -8.60 17.32 -31.18
N ARG A 5 -7.38 16.83 -31.41
CA ARG A 5 -6.71 15.93 -30.46
C ARG A 5 -6.24 16.74 -29.27
N ILE A 6 -6.73 16.39 -28.08
CA ILE A 6 -6.30 16.97 -26.81
C ILE A 6 -4.86 16.49 -26.53
N LYS A 7 -4.06 17.30 -25.85
CA LYS A 7 -2.68 16.96 -25.48
C LYS A 7 -2.66 16.30 -24.10
N CYS A 8 -1.62 15.51 -23.86
CA CYS A 8 -1.34 14.97 -22.53
C CYS A 8 -1.17 16.10 -21.50
N SER A 9 -1.80 15.96 -20.34
CA SER A 9 -1.72 16.88 -19.20
C SER A 9 -0.48 16.65 -18.34
N PHE A 10 0.29 15.59 -18.58
CA PHE A 10 1.53 15.31 -17.85
C PHE A 10 2.66 16.28 -18.23
N ASP A 11 3.44 16.70 -17.24
CA ASP A 11 4.55 17.64 -17.40
C ASP A 11 5.53 17.18 -18.48
N GLU A 12 5.95 18.12 -19.32
CA GLU A 12 6.87 17.91 -20.45
C GLU A 12 6.38 16.91 -21.53
N CYS A 13 5.19 16.33 -21.40
CA CYS A 13 4.65 15.41 -22.39
C CYS A 13 3.89 16.13 -23.50
N LYS A 14 4.34 15.97 -24.75
CA LYS A 14 3.70 16.56 -25.94
C LYS A 14 2.82 15.56 -26.72
N ALA A 15 2.67 14.35 -26.22
CA ALA A 15 1.87 13.32 -26.86
C ALA A 15 0.37 13.69 -26.89
N ALA A 16 -0.36 13.13 -27.84
CA ALA A 16 -1.81 13.28 -27.87
C ALA A 16 -2.45 12.43 -26.76
N ALA A 17 -3.41 13.00 -26.05
CA ALA A 17 -4.22 12.27 -25.08
C ALA A 17 -5.10 11.22 -25.77
N GLN A 18 -5.32 10.12 -25.07
CA GLN A 18 -6.17 9.05 -25.53
C GLN A 18 -7.64 9.39 -25.22
N ARG A 19 -8.52 9.35 -26.23
CA ARG A 19 -9.89 9.92 -26.17
C ARG A 19 -10.86 9.31 -25.15
N PHE A 20 -10.56 8.13 -24.61
CA PHE A 20 -11.47 7.43 -23.70
C PHE A 20 -10.70 6.86 -22.52
N SER A 21 -9.57 6.20 -22.81
CA SER A 21 -8.72 5.60 -21.77
C SER A 21 -7.68 6.55 -21.19
N GLY A 22 -7.67 7.83 -21.60
CA GLY A 22 -6.71 8.83 -21.13
C GLY A 22 -7.27 9.74 -20.05
N ASP A 23 -8.57 9.72 -19.80
CA ASP A 23 -9.21 10.66 -18.89
C ASP A 23 -9.13 10.10 -17.47
N CYS A 24 -8.47 10.83 -16.57
CA CYS A 24 -8.34 10.46 -15.16
C CYS A 24 -9.50 11.05 -14.36
N THR A 25 -10.33 10.20 -13.78
CA THR A 25 -11.51 10.61 -12.99
C THR A 25 -11.17 11.20 -11.62
N PHE A 26 -9.90 11.11 -11.21
CA PHE A 26 -9.46 11.56 -9.89
C PHE A 26 -8.92 12.99 -9.91
N CYS A 27 -8.24 13.37 -11.01
CA CYS A 27 -7.62 14.69 -11.17
C CYS A 27 -8.15 15.48 -12.37
N ASP A 28 -9.15 14.95 -13.09
CA ASP A 28 -9.74 15.51 -14.31
C ASP A 28 -8.70 15.81 -15.43
N GLY A 29 -7.57 15.11 -15.41
CA GLY A 29 -6.50 15.23 -16.41
C GLY A 29 -6.68 14.31 -17.63
N HIS A 30 -6.10 14.69 -18.78
CA HIS A 30 -6.16 13.91 -20.03
C HIS A 30 -4.76 13.41 -20.40
N TYR A 31 -4.57 12.09 -20.54
CA TYR A 31 -3.24 11.49 -20.64
C TYR A 31 -3.06 10.62 -21.88
N CYS A 32 -1.81 10.48 -22.32
CA CYS A 32 -1.44 9.57 -23.41
C CYS A 32 -1.30 8.12 -22.91
N ASN A 33 -1.05 7.16 -23.80
CA ASN A 33 -0.93 5.75 -23.42
C ASN A 33 0.19 5.47 -22.39
N ASN A 34 1.23 6.30 -22.37
CA ASN A 34 2.37 6.17 -21.43
C ASN A 34 2.13 6.86 -20.08
N HIS A 35 1.09 7.70 -19.96
CA HIS A 35 0.79 8.45 -18.73
C HIS A 35 -0.64 8.21 -18.25
N ARG A 36 -1.34 7.20 -18.76
CA ARG A 36 -2.76 6.95 -18.45
C ARG A 36 -2.99 6.34 -17.07
N LEU A 37 -1.98 5.67 -16.51
CA LEU A 37 -2.07 5.08 -15.18
C LEU A 37 -1.82 6.15 -14.12
N LEU A 38 -2.41 5.99 -12.93
CA LEU A 38 -2.31 6.98 -11.86
C LEU A 38 -0.86 7.14 -11.40
N GLU A 39 -0.10 6.05 -11.39
CA GLU A 39 1.33 6.04 -11.09
C GLU A 39 2.15 6.80 -12.15
N ASP A 40 1.82 6.66 -13.43
CA ASP A 40 2.63 7.21 -14.52
C ASP A 40 2.53 8.73 -14.59
N HIS A 41 1.34 9.30 -14.35
CA HIS A 41 1.15 10.75 -14.32
C HIS A 41 1.28 11.36 -12.93
N LYS A 42 1.67 10.58 -11.92
CA LYS A 42 1.76 10.98 -10.52
C LYS A 42 0.48 11.69 -10.06
N CYS A 43 -0.62 10.95 -10.08
CA CYS A 43 -1.93 11.50 -9.75
C CYS A 43 -1.91 12.10 -8.34
N ARG A 44 -2.21 13.41 -8.24
CA ARG A 44 -2.24 14.16 -6.97
C ARG A 44 -3.13 13.52 -5.90
N ASN A 45 -4.16 12.78 -6.33
CA ASN A 45 -5.16 12.16 -5.46
C ASN A 45 -4.89 10.67 -5.20
N LEU A 46 -3.75 10.13 -5.67
CA LEU A 46 -3.31 8.76 -5.35
C LEU A 46 -2.60 8.70 -3.97
N ASP A 47 -1.98 9.80 -3.55
CA ASP A 47 -1.18 9.87 -2.31
C ASP A 47 -2.02 10.06 -1.03
N ASP A 48 -3.31 10.40 -1.16
CA ASP A 48 -4.23 10.57 -0.02
C ASP A 48 -4.64 9.24 0.64
N VAL A 49 -4.28 8.08 0.06
CA VAL A 49 -4.58 6.75 0.63
C VAL A 49 -3.33 6.08 1.22
N SER A 50 -2.13 6.51 0.81
CA SER A 50 -0.86 5.96 1.30
C SER A 50 -0.29 6.72 2.50
N SER A 51 -0.79 7.93 2.76
CA SER A 51 -0.32 8.81 3.84
C SER A 51 -1.39 8.94 4.93
N GLY A 52 -1.91 7.81 5.41
CA GLY A 52 -2.49 7.79 6.75
C GLY A 52 -1.35 8.08 7.74
N ASP A 53 -1.54 9.11 8.57
CA ASP A 53 -0.56 9.58 9.54
C ASP A 53 0.21 8.43 10.22
N GLU A 54 1.51 8.64 10.42
CA GLU A 54 2.49 7.67 10.96
C GLU A 54 2.14 7.10 12.36
N GLU A 55 1.00 7.50 12.94
CA GLU A 55 0.44 6.93 14.17
C GLU A 55 -0.45 5.68 13.96
N ALA A 56 -0.94 5.39 12.75
CA ALA A 56 -1.78 4.21 12.51
C ALA A 56 -0.97 2.93 12.16
N ALA A 57 0.32 3.06 11.83
CA ALA A 57 1.15 1.93 11.40
C ALA A 57 1.77 1.10 12.54
N LEU A 58 1.62 1.53 13.80
CA LEU A 58 2.24 0.86 14.96
C LEU A 58 1.29 -0.03 15.78
N ALA A 59 0.01 -0.13 15.42
CA ALA A 59 -0.96 -0.92 16.17
C ALA A 59 -1.61 -2.09 15.42
N ASP A 60 -1.49 -2.16 14.09
CA ASP A 60 -2.34 -3.04 13.28
C ASP A 60 -1.53 -3.96 12.35
N ASP A 61 -0.70 -4.83 12.93
CA ASP A 61 -0.42 -6.16 12.33
C ASP A 61 -1.66 -7.08 12.50
N GLN A 62 -2.83 -6.49 12.29
CA GLN A 62 -4.12 -7.01 12.67
C GLN A 62 -4.84 -7.35 11.38
N LEU A 63 -4.61 -8.59 10.94
CA LEU A 63 -5.58 -9.38 10.20
C LEU A 63 -6.25 -8.62 9.04
N TRP A 64 -5.48 -7.96 8.16
CA TRP A 64 -6.06 -7.23 7.01
C TRP A 64 -6.95 -8.12 6.12
N TRP A 65 -6.71 -9.44 6.12
CA TRP A 65 -7.54 -10.44 5.47
C TRP A 65 -8.89 -10.69 6.15
N LEU A 66 -9.15 -10.13 7.33
CA LEU A 66 -10.44 -10.15 8.00
C LEU A 66 -11.29 -8.92 7.73
N VAL A 67 -10.75 -7.86 7.13
CA VAL A 67 -11.50 -6.65 6.81
C VAL A 67 -12.67 -6.99 5.89
N GLY A 68 -13.89 -6.78 6.36
CA GLY A 68 -15.15 -7.10 5.66
C GLY A 68 -15.67 -8.52 5.91
N LEU A 69 -15.00 -9.32 6.75
CA LEU A 69 -15.45 -10.64 7.20
C LEU A 69 -15.93 -10.62 8.66
N GLU A 70 -15.85 -9.49 9.35
CA GLU A 70 -16.27 -9.37 10.75
C GLU A 70 -17.77 -9.67 10.93
N ASP A 71 -18.60 -9.31 9.95
CA ASP A 71 -20.05 -9.56 9.96
C ASP A 71 -20.42 -10.97 9.44
N VAL A 72 -19.45 -11.71 8.88
CA VAL A 72 -19.65 -13.03 8.26
C VAL A 72 -19.20 -14.16 9.18
N LEU A 73 -18.17 -13.91 9.99
CA LEU A 73 -17.61 -14.89 10.92
C LEU A 73 -18.24 -14.74 12.31
N SER A 74 -18.43 -15.87 12.99
CA SER A 74 -18.86 -15.85 14.39
C SER A 74 -17.81 -15.20 15.29
N GLU A 75 -18.24 -14.54 16.36
CA GLU A 75 -17.34 -13.89 17.33
C GLU A 75 -16.29 -14.86 17.90
N ASP A 76 -16.68 -16.12 18.15
CA ASP A 76 -15.78 -17.18 18.63
C ASP A 76 -14.67 -17.49 17.62
N SER A 77 -15.00 -17.56 16.32
CA SER A 77 -14.01 -17.79 15.27
C SER A 77 -13.03 -16.63 15.11
N ILE A 78 -13.51 -15.39 15.30
CA ILE A 78 -12.66 -14.20 15.28
C ILE A 78 -11.73 -14.20 16.50
N ALA A 79 -12.22 -14.61 17.67
CA ALA A 79 -11.41 -14.75 18.88
C ALA A 79 -10.29 -15.79 18.72
N ASP A 80 -10.58 -16.95 18.14
CA ASP A 80 -9.58 -17.98 17.87
C ASP A 80 -8.49 -17.49 16.88
N LEU A 81 -8.89 -16.79 15.82
CA LEU A 81 -7.94 -16.22 14.86
C LEU A 81 -7.03 -15.16 15.49
N ARG A 82 -7.59 -14.30 16.36
CA ARG A 82 -6.81 -13.33 17.14
C ARG A 82 -5.83 -14.03 18.08
N ALA A 83 -6.28 -15.07 18.78
CA ALA A 83 -5.43 -15.85 19.68
C ALA A 83 -4.26 -16.53 18.95
N LEU A 84 -4.51 -17.08 17.74
CA LEU A 84 -3.47 -17.67 16.90
C LEU A 84 -2.42 -16.65 16.45
N VAL A 85 -2.85 -15.44 16.05
CA VAL A 85 -1.92 -14.37 15.68
C VAL A 85 -1.10 -13.92 16.88
N GLN A 86 -1.72 -13.78 18.04
CA GLN A 86 -1.03 -13.39 19.26
C GLN A 86 0.03 -14.44 19.68
N CYS A 87 -0.33 -15.73 19.65
CA CYS A 87 0.61 -16.83 19.94
C CYS A 87 1.81 -16.85 18.98
N LYS A 88 1.55 -16.65 17.68
CA LYS A 88 2.61 -16.55 16.67
C LYS A 88 3.56 -15.39 16.97
N LYS A 89 3.02 -14.21 17.33
CA LYS A 89 3.81 -13.02 17.67
C LYS A 89 4.70 -13.26 18.90
N GLU A 90 4.14 -13.82 19.97
CA GLU A 90 4.89 -14.15 21.18
C GLU A 90 6.03 -15.13 20.92
N ALA A 91 5.79 -16.16 20.11
CA ALA A 91 6.83 -17.11 19.72
C ALA A 91 7.97 -16.43 18.95
N PHE A 92 7.66 -15.51 18.03
CA PHE A 92 8.68 -14.73 17.34
C PHE A 92 9.51 -13.86 18.28
N GLU A 93 8.86 -13.19 19.23
CA GLU A 93 9.54 -12.34 20.21
C GLU A 93 10.47 -13.15 21.10
N GLN A 94 10.02 -14.33 21.57
CA GLN A 94 10.84 -15.26 22.34
C GLN A 94 12.06 -15.75 21.55
N ASN A 95 11.86 -16.14 20.29
CA ASN A 95 12.96 -16.56 19.42
C ASN A 95 13.96 -15.42 19.18
N ALA A 96 13.48 -14.20 18.99
CA ALA A 96 14.33 -13.02 18.84
C ALA A 96 15.14 -12.74 20.12
N MET A 97 14.52 -12.85 21.30
CA MET A 97 15.23 -12.75 22.58
C MET A 97 16.32 -13.81 22.71
N GLN A 98 16.02 -15.06 22.35
CA GLN A 98 16.99 -16.14 22.38
C GLN A 98 18.16 -15.89 21.42
N LEU A 99 17.88 -15.51 20.17
CA LEU A 99 18.91 -15.18 19.18
C LEU A 99 19.81 -14.04 19.66
N ASN A 100 19.23 -12.98 20.25
CA ASN A 100 20.00 -11.86 20.78
C ASN A 100 20.88 -12.28 21.97
N LYS A 101 20.38 -13.15 22.84
CA LYS A 101 21.14 -13.72 23.96
C LYS A 101 22.31 -14.57 23.49
N GLU A 102 22.12 -15.33 22.41
CA GLU A 102 23.12 -16.20 21.80
C GLU A 102 24.02 -15.45 20.79
N ARG A 103 23.75 -14.16 20.54
CA ARG A 103 24.46 -13.37 19.55
C ARG A 103 25.91 -13.13 19.98
N THR A 104 26.83 -13.80 19.35
CA THR A 104 28.27 -13.54 19.51
C THR A 104 28.63 -12.20 18.89
N GLN A 105 29.48 -11.43 19.57
CA GLN A 105 30.02 -10.18 19.03
C GLN A 105 31.37 -10.45 18.35
N VAL A 106 31.60 -9.80 17.21
CA VAL A 106 32.90 -9.86 16.53
C VAL A 106 33.92 -9.07 17.35
N ILE A 107 34.90 -9.75 17.94
CA ILE A 107 36.05 -9.11 18.60
C ILE A 107 36.92 -8.49 17.49
N ARG A 108 36.95 -7.15 17.42
CA ARG A 108 37.86 -6.43 16.52
C ARG A 108 39.19 -6.21 17.24
N GLY A 109 40.24 -6.87 16.76
CA GLY A 109 41.64 -6.51 17.06
C GLY A 109 42.46 -7.59 17.77
N VAL A 110 43.40 -8.18 17.01
CA VAL A 110 44.79 -8.47 17.42
C VAL A 110 45.68 -7.89 16.33
#